data_AF-A0A7V4NH99-F1
#
_entry.id   AF-A0A7V4NH99-F1
#
_cell.length_a   1.000
_cell.length_b   1.000
_cell.length_c   1.000
_cell.angle_alpha   90.00
_cell.angle_beta   90.00
_cell.angle_gamma   90.00
#
_symmetry.space_group_name_H-M   'P 1'
#
loop_
_entity.id
_entity.type
_entity.pdbx_description
1 polymer ?
#
loop_
_entity_poly.entity_id
_entity_poly.type
_entity_poly.pdbx_seq_one_letter_code
_entity_poly.pdbx_strand_id
1 'polypeptide(L)'
;KNIHIVLKVYNATNYPKIAKQVAMFLRQNGYDVISWGNWQNIQYKSKIIDYTQNIELVNNLCNLLNINDVTCIFDQNSTELQQNILIVLGQDFLEKNNINVQSNY
;
A
#
# COMPACT_ATOMS: atom_id res chain seq x y z
N LYS A 1 18.47 -10.88 -15.33
CA LYS A 1 18.37 -9.80 -14.33
C LYS A 1 17.19 -10.17 -13.44
N ASN A 2 17.39 -10.48 -12.15
CA ASN A 2 16.25 -10.68 -11.25
C ASN A 2 15.55 -9.33 -11.10
N ILE A 3 14.29 -9.27 -11.50
CA ILE A 3 13.45 -8.09 -11.34
C ILE A 3 13.03 -8.08 -9.86
N HIS A 4 13.49 -7.08 -9.12
CA HIS A 4 13.21 -6.97 -7.69
C HIS A 4 11.97 -6.12 -7.49
N ILE A 5 10.91 -6.67 -6.88
CA ILE A 5 9.67 -5.94 -6.64
C ILE A 5 9.81 -5.11 -5.36
N VAL A 6 9.39 -3.85 -5.43
CA VAL A 6 9.43 -2.90 -4.32
C VAL A 6 8.06 -2.32 -4.03
N LEU A 7 7.81 -2.02 -2.76
CA LEU A 7 6.55 -1.46 -2.28
C LEU A 7 6.70 0.03 -1.94
N LYS A 8 5.65 0.79 -2.20
CA LYS A 8 5.47 2.17 -1.73
C LYS A 8 4.15 2.28 -0.96
N VAL A 9 4.19 2.87 0.24
CA VAL A 9 3.00 2.97 1.11
C VAL A 9 2.58 4.43 1.29
N TYR A 10 1.33 4.73 0.97
CA TYR A 10 0.78 6.08 1.05
C TYR A 10 -0.40 6.17 2.00
N ASN A 11 -0.41 7.22 2.79
CA ASN A 11 -1.48 7.56 3.71
C ASN A 11 -2.50 8.48 3.02
N ALA A 12 -3.70 7.98 2.72
CA ALA A 12 -4.84 8.76 2.29
C ALA A 12 -5.87 8.93 3.42
N THR A 13 -5.44 8.87 4.68
CA THR A 13 -6.28 9.06 5.87
C THR A 13 -5.94 10.35 6.60
N ASN A 14 -6.75 10.69 7.61
CA ASN A 14 -6.42 11.75 8.57
C ASN A 14 -5.56 11.26 9.74
N TYR A 15 -5.24 9.96 9.80
CA TYR A 15 -4.46 9.41 10.88
C TYR A 15 -2.96 9.59 10.61
N PRO A 16 -2.23 10.33 11.46
CA PRO A 16 -0.84 10.62 11.21
C PRO A 16 0.01 9.35 11.31
N LYS A 17 1.05 9.28 10.49
CA LYS A 17 2.09 8.22 10.52
C LYS A 17 1.61 6.80 10.18
N ILE A 18 0.35 6.57 9.78
CA ILE A 18 -0.11 5.21 9.47
C ILE A 18 0.68 4.55 8.35
N ALA A 19 1.03 5.28 7.28
CA ALA A 19 1.86 4.75 6.21
C ALA A 19 3.25 4.32 6.69
N LYS A 20 3.83 5.04 7.67
CA LYS A 20 5.10 4.63 8.29
C LYS A 20 4.94 3.34 9.09
N GLN A 21 3.88 3.23 9.87
CA GLN A 21 3.60 2.04 10.68
C GLN A 21 3.41 0.80 9.78
N VAL A 22 2.57 0.93 8.74
CA VAL A 22 2.34 -0.15 7.77
C VAL A 22 3.60 -0.49 6.99
N ALA A 23 4.41 0.51 6.58
CA ALA A 23 5.69 0.26 5.93
C ALA A 23 6.65 -0.55 6.83
N MET A 24 6.72 -0.24 8.13
CA MET A 24 7.53 -1.00 9.08
C MET A 24 7.00 -2.42 9.27
N PHE A 25 5.68 -2.57 9.40
CA PHE A 25 5.03 -3.88 9.50
C PHE A 25 5.30 -4.75 8.26
N LEU A 26 5.18 -4.21 7.05
CA LEU A 26 5.49 -4.94 5.82
C LEU A 26 6.96 -5.36 5.76
N ARG A 27 7.90 -4.49 6.16
CA ARG A 27 9.32 -4.87 6.25
C ARG A 27 9.57 -6.01 7.24
N GLN A 28 8.90 -6.00 8.39
CA GLN A 28 8.99 -7.09 9.36
C GLN A 28 8.45 -8.41 8.80
N ASN A 29 7.53 -8.36 7.84
CA ASN A 29 7.01 -9.52 7.11
C ASN A 29 7.84 -9.88 5.86
N GLY A 30 9.04 -9.31 5.68
CA GLY A 30 9.96 -9.67 4.60
C GLY A 30 9.74 -8.96 3.26
N TYR A 31 8.85 -7.96 3.21
CA TYR A 31 8.64 -7.16 2.00
C TYR A 31 9.65 -6.00 1.91
N ASP A 32 10.14 -5.71 0.71
CA ASP A 32 10.97 -4.53 0.48
C ASP A 32 10.11 -3.29 0.23
N VAL A 33 9.96 -2.48 1.28
CA VAL A 33 9.34 -1.16 1.16
C VAL A 33 10.44 -0.13 0.95
N ILE A 34 10.43 0.59 -0.17
CA ILE A 34 11.45 1.61 -0.48
C ILE A 34 11.06 3.01 -0.01
N SER A 35 9.76 3.30 0.09
CA SER A 35 9.28 4.63 0.51
C SER A 35 7.90 4.58 1.14
N TRP A 36 7.62 5.54 2.01
CA TRP A 36 6.27 5.80 2.51
C TRP A 36 6.01 7.31 2.61
N GLY A 37 4.74 7.72 2.54
CA GLY A 37 4.38 9.14 2.57
C GLY A 37 2.89 9.38 2.69
N ASN A 38 2.46 10.62 2.41
CA ASN A 38 1.05 10.97 2.32
C ASN A 38 0.61 10.91 0.85
N TRP A 39 -0.63 10.50 0.64
CA TRP A 39 -1.32 10.65 -0.63
C TRP A 39 -1.75 12.10 -0.81
N GLN A 40 -1.95 12.53 -2.06
CA GLN A 40 -2.32 13.92 -2.35
C GLN A 40 -3.66 14.33 -1.72
N ASN A 41 -4.60 13.38 -1.63
CA ASN A 41 -5.93 13.61 -1.11
C ASN A 41 -6.31 12.54 -0.09
N ILE A 42 -7.15 12.90 0.87
CA ILE A 42 -7.80 11.93 1.75
C ILE A 42 -8.80 11.11 0.93
N GLN A 43 -8.82 9.79 1.14
CA GLN A 43 -9.71 8.85 0.47
C GLN A 43 -10.34 7.91 1.49
N TYR A 44 -11.60 7.57 1.27
CA TYR A 44 -12.27 6.59 2.14
C TYR A 44 -11.78 5.16 1.86
N LYS A 45 -11.58 4.80 0.59
CA LYS A 45 -11.23 3.42 0.18
C LYS A 45 -9.72 3.23 0.03
N SER A 46 -9.22 2.18 0.67
CA SER A 46 -7.87 1.64 0.48
C SER A 46 -7.78 0.87 -0.83
N LYS A 47 -6.62 0.92 -1.49
CA LYS A 47 -6.38 0.17 -2.73
C LYS A 47 -4.92 -0.24 -2.88
N ILE A 48 -4.71 -1.29 -3.66
CA ILE A 48 -3.40 -1.72 -4.15
C ILE A 48 -3.35 -1.43 -5.64
N ILE A 49 -2.29 -0.74 -6.09
CA ILE A 49 -2.01 -0.51 -7.50
C ILE A 49 -0.80 -1.37 -7.87
N ASP A 50 -1.02 -2.37 -8.72
CA ASP A 50 0.01 -3.30 -9.17
C ASP A 50 0.47 -2.96 -10.58
N TYR A 51 1.78 -2.72 -10.73
CA TYR A 51 2.43 -2.56 -12.03
C TYR A 51 3.25 -3.81 -12.42
N THR A 52 3.40 -4.77 -11.50
CA THR A 52 4.32 -5.91 -11.61
C THR A 52 3.69 -7.14 -12.27
N GLN A 53 2.36 -7.24 -12.26
CA GLN A 53 1.59 -8.41 -12.66
C GLN A 53 1.87 -9.65 -11.80
N ASN A 54 2.42 -9.47 -10.59
CA ASN A 54 2.66 -10.56 -9.66
C ASN A 54 1.41 -10.83 -8.82
N ILE A 55 0.50 -11.63 -9.37
CA ILE A 55 -0.79 -11.98 -8.77
C ILE A 55 -0.61 -12.61 -7.37
N GLU A 56 0.38 -13.49 -7.20
CA GLU A 56 0.63 -14.15 -5.91
C GLU A 56 0.99 -13.13 -4.83
N LEU A 57 1.94 -12.22 -5.13
CA LEU A 57 2.35 -11.17 -4.23
C LEU A 57 1.19 -10.23 -3.88
N VAL A 58 0.39 -9.84 -4.88
CA VAL A 58 -0.78 -8.97 -4.68
C VAL A 58 -1.80 -9.65 -3.79
N ASN A 59 -2.12 -10.93 -4.01
CA ASN A 59 -3.06 -11.68 -3.17
C ASN A 59 -2.56 -11.77 -1.72
N ASN A 60 -1.26 -11.98 -1.51
CA ASN A 60 -0.66 -11.99 -0.18
C ASN A 60 -0.81 -10.63 0.51
N LEU A 61 -0.58 -9.52 -0.21
CA LEU A 61 -0.78 -8.17 0.32
C LEU A 61 -2.25 -7.88 0.63
N CYS A 62 -3.19 -8.29 -0.25
CA CYS A 62 -4.63 -8.14 -0.02
C CYS A 62 -5.06 -8.81 1.27
N ASN A 63 -4.65 -10.07 1.47
CA ASN A 63 -4.96 -10.85 2.67
C ASN A 63 -4.31 -10.26 3.91
N LEU A 64 -3.03 -9.87 3.83
CA LEU A 64 -2.26 -9.34 4.95
C LEU A 64 -2.79 -7.98 5.43
N LEU A 65 -3.25 -7.13 4.51
CA LEU A 65 -3.70 -5.77 4.81
C LEU A 65 -5.23 -5.62 4.87
N ASN A 66 -5.98 -6.68 4.55
CA ASN A 66 -7.43 -6.66 4.41
C ASN A 66 -7.94 -5.59 3.41
N ILE A 67 -7.28 -5.53 2.25
CA ILE A 67 -7.60 -4.61 1.14
C ILE A 67 -8.01 -5.45 -0.07
N ASN A 68 -9.22 -5.22 -0.58
CA ASN A 68 -9.78 -6.00 -1.69
C ASN A 68 -9.86 -5.21 -3.01
N ASP A 69 -9.59 -3.90 -2.98
CA ASP A 69 -9.57 -3.07 -4.19
C ASP A 69 -8.18 -3.11 -4.81
N VAL A 70 -8.07 -3.75 -5.96
CA VAL A 70 -6.83 -3.91 -6.71
C VAL A 70 -7.00 -3.30 -8.10
N THR A 71 -6.09 -2.40 -8.46
CA THR A 71 -5.98 -1.85 -9.80
C THR A 71 -4.68 -2.32 -10.44
N CYS A 72 -4.76 -3.15 -11.47
CA CYS A 72 -3.57 -3.54 -12.23
C CYS A 72 -3.35 -2.55 -13.37
N ILE A 73 -2.16 -1.94 -13.45
CA ILE A 73 -1.80 -1.00 -14.50
C ILE A 73 -0.65 -1.58 -15.31
N PHE A 74 -0.88 -1.75 -16.61
CA PHE A 74 0.12 -2.23 -17.52
C PHE A 74 0.66 -1.10 -18.38
N ASP A 75 1.91 -0.72 -18.12
CA ASP A 75 2.66 0.21 -18.96
C ASP A 75 3.80 -0.56 -19.64
N GLN A 76 3.63 -0.90 -20.91
CA GLN A 76 4.63 -1.61 -21.72
C GLN A 76 5.93 -0.81 -21.91
N ASN A 77 5.90 0.51 -21.70
CA ASN A 77 7.01 1.41 -21.98
C ASN A 77 7.83 1.78 -20.75
N SER A 78 7.38 1.40 -19.54
CA SER A 78 8.03 1.78 -18.28
C SER A 78 8.52 0.57 -17.48
N THR A 79 9.80 0.22 -17.69
CA THR A 79 10.48 -0.85 -16.93
C THR A 79 10.70 -0.51 -15.46
N GLU A 80 10.74 0.77 -15.10
CA GLU A 80 10.85 1.22 -13.71
C GLU A 80 9.53 1.04 -12.97
N LEU A 81 8.40 1.42 -13.59
CA LEU A 81 7.08 1.26 -12.97
C LEU A 81 6.73 -0.22 -12.77
N GLN A 82 7.11 -1.10 -13.70
CA GLN A 82 6.87 -2.54 -13.64
C GLN A 82 7.48 -3.26 -12.41
N GLN A 83 8.27 -2.56 -11.60
CA GLN A 83 8.86 -3.10 -10.37
C GLN A 83 8.14 -2.63 -9.10
N ASN A 84 7.08 -1.82 -9.23
CA ASN A 84 6.44 -1.16 -8.11
C ASN A 84 5.05 -1.74 -7.82
N ILE A 85 4.74 -1.88 -6.54
CA ILE A 85 3.38 -1.94 -6.04
C ILE A 85 3.16 -0.73 -5.12
N LEU A 86 2.06 -0.01 -5.35
CA LEU A 86 1.65 1.11 -4.52
C LEU A 86 0.49 0.68 -3.64
N ILE A 87 0.61 0.91 -2.35
CA ILE A 87 -0.42 0.64 -1.35
C ILE A 87 -0.93 2.00 -0.88
N VAL A 88 -2.20 2.28 -1.11
CA VAL A 88 -2.86 3.50 -0.64
C VAL A 88 -3.83 3.13 0.48
N LEU A 89 -3.61 3.68 1.66
CA LEU A 89 -4.39 3.41 2.86
C LEU A 89 -5.49 4.46 3.00
N GLY A 90 -6.74 4.05 2.84
CA GLY A 90 -7.93 4.86 3.04
C GLY A 90 -8.48 4.76 4.46
N GLN A 91 -9.49 5.57 4.77
CA GLN A 91 -10.13 5.57 6.09
C GLN A 91 -10.67 4.18 6.49
N ASP A 92 -11.15 3.40 5.51
CA ASP A 92 -11.63 2.04 5.74
C ASP A 92 -10.54 1.08 6.25
N PHE A 93 -9.26 1.37 6.00
CA PHE A 93 -8.15 0.62 6.61
C PHE A 93 -8.14 0.79 8.12
N LEU A 94 -8.38 2.01 8.61
CA LEU A 94 -8.41 2.30 10.05
C LEU A 94 -9.57 1.57 10.72
N GLU A 95 -10.75 1.65 10.11
CA GLU A 95 -11.98 1.00 10.59
C GLU A 95 -11.82 -0.52 10.67
N LYS A 96 -11.35 -1.16 9.58
CA LYS A 96 -11.17 -2.62 9.50
C LYS A 96 -10.10 -3.15 10.44
N ASN A 97 -9.09 -2.34 10.75
CA ASN A 97 -7.98 -2.73 11.62
C ASN A 97 -8.13 -2.19 13.06
N ASN A 98 -9.30 -1.65 13.43
CA ASN A 98 -9.59 -1.09 14.76
C ASN A 98 -8.53 -0.09 15.25
N ILE A 99 -7.97 0.72 14.34
CA ILE A 99 -6.99 1.73 14.70
C ILE A 99 -7.74 2.88 15.35
N ASN A 100 -7.56 3.05 16.67
CA ASN A 100 -8.23 4.09 17.44
C ASN A 100 -7.87 5.48 16.92
N VAL A 101 -8.78 6.08 16.17
CA VAL A 101 -8.79 7.49 15.80
C VAL A 101 -9.31 8.27 17.01
N GLN A 102 -8.57 8.28 18.12
CA GLN A 102 -8.92 9.19 19.21
C GLN A 102 -8.64 10.62 18.73
N SER A 103 -9.72 11.31 18.40
CA SER A 103 -9.76 12.73 18.12
C SER A 103 -9.21 13.47 19.33
N ASN A 104 -7.96 13.94 19.23
CA ASN A 104 -7.49 15.01 20.09
C ASN A 104 -8.14 16.30 19.58
N TYR A 105 -9.36 16.56 20.03
CA TYR A 105 -9.93 17.90 20.14
C TYR A 105 -10.02 18.25 21.62
#